data_AF-A0A0P8YUW1-F1
#
_entry.id   AF-A0A0P8YUW1-F1
#
_cell.length_a   1.000
_cell.length_b   1.000
_cell.length_c   1.000
_cell.angle_alpha   90.00
_cell.angle_beta   90.00
_cell.angle_gamma   90.00
#
_symmetry.space_group_name_H-M   'P 1'
#
loop_
_entity.id
_entity.type
_entity.pdbx_description
1 polymer ?
#
loop_
_entity_poly.entity_id
_entity_poly.type
_entity_poly.pdbx_seq_one_letter_code
_entity_poly.pdbx_strand_id
1 'polypeptide(L)'
;MSENCDQNCNSCSEDCAERKEEKNDFSAKPHQMSSIKKVIGVVSGKGGVGKSLVTSMLAAIMNRRGYHTAILDADVTGPSIPKAFGITEKATVDELGLFPVKTKTGIEIMSINLLLENDTDPVVWRGPIIAGTVKQFWTDVIWSDVDFMFIDMPPGTGDVPLTVFQSIAVDGIIVVTSPQELVSMIVSKAVKMAEMMNIPIIGLVENMSYFKCPDNGKDYQIFGDSHIEEIADKHNLKVLAKLPIDPEISAACDNGMIEFIEGGWFEPVAKILEKMEEKKMIKIAVASENEMVTEHFGHCVNFNIFEAADDKVVRSESIPNPGHKPGFLPNFLNDMGVNVIISGGMGSGAIDIFNEKGIEVIVGASGNAKAAAEAYLKGTLKSTGSVCHEHQHHDECGE
;
A
#
# COMPACT_ATOMS: atom_id res chain seq x y z
N MET A 1 21.76 -45.91 17.03
CA MET A 1 22.86 -44.95 17.15
C MET A 1 23.06 -44.35 15.78
N SER A 2 22.37 -43.25 15.54
CA SER A 2 22.43 -42.44 14.33
C SER A 2 23.22 -41.19 14.69
N GLU A 3 24.49 -41.16 14.34
CA GLU A 3 25.35 -39.99 14.51
C GLU A 3 26.02 -39.68 13.18
N ASN A 4 26.09 -38.38 12.91
CA ASN A 4 26.75 -37.70 11.80
C ASN A 4 25.90 -37.48 10.54
N CYS A 5 24.85 -36.67 10.69
CA CYS A 5 24.46 -35.73 9.65
C CYS A 5 25.01 -34.36 10.05
N ASP A 6 26.16 -33.98 9.49
CA ASP A 6 26.67 -32.62 9.63
C ASP A 6 25.77 -31.69 8.81
N GLN A 7 25.13 -30.74 9.49
CA GLN A 7 24.14 -29.80 8.93
C GLN A 7 24.77 -28.74 8.00
N ASN A 8 25.61 -29.16 7.06
CA ASN A 8 26.22 -28.29 6.06
C ASN A 8 25.77 -28.75 4.66
N CYS A 9 24.51 -28.42 4.33
CA CYS A 9 23.84 -28.84 3.09
C CYS A 9 24.15 -27.99 1.85
N ASN A 10 25.36 -27.42 1.74
CA ASN A 10 25.74 -26.60 0.58
C ASN A 10 26.18 -27.41 -0.66
N SER A 11 26.24 -28.75 -0.58
CA SER A 11 26.69 -29.61 -1.68
C SER A 11 25.82 -30.84 -1.94
N CYS A 12 24.62 -30.94 -1.36
CA CYS A 12 23.74 -32.09 -1.57
C CYS A 12 22.86 -31.90 -2.81
N SER A 13 23.04 -32.77 -3.81
CA SER A 13 22.36 -32.78 -5.11
C SER A 13 21.21 -33.79 -5.20
N GLU A 14 20.53 -34.07 -4.08
CA GLU A 14 19.33 -34.91 -4.07
C GLU A 14 18.08 -34.05 -3.79
N ASP A 15 17.03 -34.30 -4.58
CA ASP A 15 15.73 -33.63 -4.50
C ASP A 15 14.99 -34.06 -3.21
N CYS A 16 15.17 -33.29 -2.14
CA CYS A 16 14.35 -33.41 -0.93
C CYS A 16 13.03 -32.65 -1.10
N ALA A 17 11.91 -33.37 -1.04
CA ALA A 17 10.54 -32.84 -1.13
C ALA A 17 10.13 -31.91 0.05
N GLU A 18 11.04 -31.60 0.97
CA GLU A 18 10.82 -30.76 2.15
C GLU A 18 11.59 -29.43 2.12
N ARG A 19 12.12 -28.99 0.97
CA ARG A 19 12.50 -27.57 0.82
C ARG A 19 11.24 -26.72 0.77
N LYS A 20 10.71 -26.36 1.94
CA LYS A 20 10.01 -25.09 2.08
C LYS A 20 11.04 -24.03 1.76
N GLU A 21 10.99 -23.48 0.55
CA GLU A 21 11.67 -22.23 0.27
C GLU A 21 11.18 -21.23 1.32
N GLU A 22 12.03 -20.94 2.32
CA GLU A 22 11.91 -19.70 3.05
C GLU A 22 12.00 -18.62 1.97
N LYS A 23 10.84 -18.05 1.62
CA LYS A 23 10.80 -16.82 0.83
C LYS A 23 11.51 -15.78 1.68
N ASN A 24 12.82 -15.65 1.48
CA ASN A 24 13.59 -14.55 2.00
C ASN A 24 12.89 -13.30 1.49
N ASP A 25 12.25 -12.58 2.41
CA ASP A 25 11.73 -11.26 2.13
C ASP A 25 12.95 -10.35 1.92
N PHE A 26 13.32 -10.16 0.65
CA PHE A 26 14.45 -9.33 0.26
C PHE A 26 14.15 -7.83 0.40
N SER A 27 12.94 -7.46 0.86
CA SER A 27 12.56 -6.08 1.05
C SER A 27 13.37 -5.43 2.18
N ALA A 28 13.81 -4.20 1.91
CA ALA A 28 14.42 -3.37 2.90
C ALA A 28 13.34 -2.81 3.82
N LYS A 29 13.62 -2.73 5.13
CA LYS A 29 12.75 -2.00 6.05
C LYS A 29 12.92 -0.50 5.82
N PRO A 30 11.85 0.29 5.85
CA PRO A 30 11.98 1.74 5.80
C PRO A 30 12.71 2.26 7.03
N HIS A 31 13.09 3.53 7.02
CA HIS A 31 13.67 4.19 8.19
C HIS A 31 12.82 3.94 9.45
N GLN A 32 13.44 3.76 10.62
CA GLN A 32 12.73 3.34 11.86
C GLN A 32 11.67 4.34 12.33
N MET A 33 11.84 5.61 11.94
CA MET A 33 10.90 6.69 12.25
C MET A 33 9.87 6.91 11.14
N SER A 34 9.92 6.13 10.05
CA SER A 34 8.96 6.21 8.96
C SER A 34 7.71 5.42 9.28
N SER A 35 6.56 5.99 8.90
CA SER A 35 5.26 5.35 8.96
C SER A 35 4.58 5.53 7.61
N ILE A 36 4.44 4.44 6.86
CA ILE A 36 3.86 4.43 5.51
C ILE A 36 2.79 3.33 5.49
N LYS A 37 1.53 3.68 5.25
CA LYS A 37 0.42 2.72 5.27
C LYS A 37 0.27 1.97 3.95
N LYS A 38 0.31 2.68 2.83
CA LYS A 38 0.16 2.09 1.49
C LYS A 38 1.21 2.59 0.51
N VAL A 39 1.81 1.65 -0.22
CA VAL A 39 2.81 1.92 -1.26
C VAL A 39 2.26 1.48 -2.61
N ILE A 40 2.05 2.44 -3.52
CA ILE A 40 1.50 2.22 -4.86
C ILE A 40 2.57 2.49 -5.91
N GLY A 41 2.95 1.46 -6.68
CA GLY A 41 3.89 1.61 -7.79
C GLY A 41 3.19 2.08 -9.07
N VAL A 42 3.66 3.14 -9.70
CA VAL A 42 3.15 3.59 -11.01
C VAL A 42 4.15 3.18 -12.09
N VAL A 43 3.74 2.28 -12.99
CA VAL A 43 4.62 1.71 -14.02
C VAL A 43 4.15 2.04 -15.44
N SER A 44 5.08 2.01 -16.41
CA SER A 44 4.76 2.12 -17.83
C SER A 44 5.64 1.21 -18.68
N GLY A 45 5.22 0.88 -19.90
CA GLY A 45 6.03 0.08 -20.82
C GLY A 45 7.16 0.82 -21.53
N LYS A 46 7.04 2.14 -21.67
CA LYS A 46 8.06 3.02 -22.26
C LYS A 46 8.01 4.42 -21.63
N GLY A 47 9.01 5.24 -21.93
CA GLY A 47 9.04 6.66 -21.57
C GLY A 47 8.11 7.51 -22.43
N GLY A 48 7.55 8.58 -21.85
CA GLY A 48 6.73 9.55 -22.59
C GLY A 48 5.22 9.27 -22.63
N VAL A 49 4.72 8.22 -21.98
CA VAL A 49 3.27 7.98 -21.83
C VAL A 49 2.59 8.88 -20.80
N GLY A 50 3.37 9.68 -20.05
CA GLY A 50 2.86 10.54 -18.97
C GLY A 50 2.70 9.82 -17.63
N LYS A 51 3.52 8.79 -17.37
CA LYS A 51 3.58 8.08 -16.08
C LYS A 51 3.73 9.04 -14.90
N SER A 52 4.75 9.91 -14.92
CA SER A 52 5.01 10.89 -13.86
C SER A 52 3.88 11.91 -13.70
N LEU A 53 3.23 12.30 -14.80
CA LEU A 53 2.03 13.14 -14.75
C LEU A 53 0.89 12.44 -13.99
N VAL A 54 0.62 11.17 -14.32
CA VAL A 54 -0.37 10.35 -13.62
C VAL A 54 0.00 10.22 -12.13
N THR A 55 1.27 9.94 -11.81
CA THR A 55 1.77 9.87 -10.43
C THR A 55 1.49 11.17 -9.67
N SER A 56 1.84 12.33 -10.24
CA SER A 56 1.61 13.64 -9.63
C SER A 56 0.12 13.91 -9.39
N MET A 57 -0.74 13.60 -10.36
CA MET A 57 -2.18 13.83 -10.24
C MET A 57 -2.85 12.88 -9.23
N LEU A 58 -2.38 11.64 -9.12
CA LEU A 58 -2.83 10.68 -8.10
C LEU A 58 -2.47 11.13 -6.69
N ALA A 59 -1.24 11.59 -6.48
CA ALA A 59 -0.82 12.15 -5.20
C ALA A 59 -1.61 13.42 -4.85
N ALA A 60 -1.85 14.30 -5.83
CA ALA A 60 -2.61 15.53 -5.64
C ALA A 60 -4.08 15.28 -5.27
N ILE A 61 -4.76 14.34 -5.94
CA ILE A 61 -6.16 14.05 -5.63
C ILE A 61 -6.32 13.40 -4.27
N MET A 62 -5.44 12.47 -3.88
CA MET A 62 -5.48 11.85 -2.56
C MET A 62 -5.16 12.87 -1.46
N ASN A 63 -4.20 13.77 -1.68
CA ASN A 63 -3.91 14.87 -0.76
C ASN A 63 -5.11 15.81 -0.57
N ARG A 64 -5.79 16.16 -1.67
CA ARG A 64 -7.01 16.98 -1.64
C ARG A 64 -8.16 16.33 -0.85
N ARG A 65 -8.18 15.00 -0.77
CA ARG A 65 -9.17 14.23 -0.01
C ARG A 65 -8.82 14.09 1.48
N GLY A 66 -7.71 14.68 1.92
CA GLY A 66 -7.30 14.73 3.32
C GLY A 66 -6.32 13.64 3.75
N TYR A 67 -5.81 12.85 2.80
CA TYR A 67 -4.76 11.86 3.07
C TYR A 67 -3.37 12.50 2.99
N HIS A 68 -2.46 12.07 3.86
CA HIS A 68 -1.06 12.45 3.74
C HIS A 68 -0.41 11.64 2.63
N THR A 69 0.08 12.32 1.59
CA THR A 69 0.66 11.65 0.43
C THR A 69 2.13 11.93 0.27
N ALA A 70 2.84 10.95 -0.28
CA ALA A 70 4.24 11.06 -0.63
C ALA A 70 4.49 10.59 -2.07
N ILE A 71 5.51 11.13 -2.72
CA ILE A 71 6.02 10.68 -4.00
C ILE A 71 7.50 10.34 -3.85
N LEU A 72 7.84 9.08 -4.17
CA LEU A 72 9.20 8.63 -4.36
C LEU A 72 9.47 8.54 -5.86
N ASP A 73 10.21 9.50 -6.38
CA ASP A 73 10.57 9.56 -7.79
C ASP A 73 11.81 8.69 -8.07
N ALA A 74 11.57 7.55 -8.70
CA ALA A 74 12.57 6.59 -9.14
C ALA A 74 12.90 6.74 -10.64
N ASP A 75 12.23 7.64 -11.38
CA ASP A 75 12.43 7.82 -12.81
C ASP A 75 13.50 8.88 -13.10
N VAL A 76 14.74 8.41 -13.19
CA VAL A 76 15.93 9.26 -13.39
C VAL A 76 16.03 9.83 -14.81
N THR A 77 15.08 9.51 -15.69
CA THR A 77 15.12 9.95 -17.09
C THR A 77 14.62 11.39 -17.30
N GLY A 78 14.12 12.05 -16.24
CA GLY A 78 13.93 13.51 -16.21
C GLY A 78 13.37 14.03 -14.88
N PRO A 79 13.53 15.34 -14.55
CA PRO A 79 13.04 15.96 -13.31
C PRO A 79 11.53 16.20 -13.31
N SER A 80 10.77 15.19 -13.74
CA SER A 80 9.35 15.32 -14.05
C SER A 80 8.50 15.63 -12.82
N ILE A 81 8.74 14.96 -11.69
CA ILE A 81 7.98 15.17 -10.46
C ILE A 81 8.32 16.52 -9.81
N PRO A 82 9.57 16.84 -9.41
CA PRO A 82 9.86 18.13 -8.79
C PRO A 82 9.41 19.34 -9.63
N LYS A 83 9.64 19.27 -10.95
CA LYS A 83 9.21 20.31 -11.88
C LYS A 83 7.69 20.47 -11.90
N ALA A 84 6.92 19.39 -11.95
CA ALA A 84 5.45 19.43 -12.00
C ALA A 84 4.83 20.11 -10.77
N PHE A 85 5.50 20.02 -9.61
CA PHE A 85 5.09 20.68 -8.36
C PHE A 85 5.80 22.03 -8.11
N GLY A 86 6.68 22.46 -9.01
CA GLY A 86 7.42 23.72 -8.86
C GLY A 86 8.41 23.73 -7.71
N ILE A 87 8.91 22.56 -7.31
CA ILE A 87 9.91 22.40 -6.26
C ILE A 87 11.30 22.74 -6.83
N THR A 88 12.02 23.61 -6.12
CA THR A 88 13.40 24.00 -6.43
C THR A 88 14.34 23.78 -5.25
N GLU A 89 13.77 23.54 -4.08
CA GLU A 89 14.46 23.28 -2.84
C GLU A 89 15.13 21.91 -2.85
N LYS A 90 16.32 21.82 -2.26
CA LYS A 90 17.01 20.55 -2.06
C LYS A 90 16.48 19.85 -0.81
N ALA A 91 16.55 18.53 -0.81
CA ALA A 91 16.29 17.75 0.39
C ALA A 91 17.25 18.15 1.51
N THR A 92 16.74 18.17 2.75
CA THR A 92 17.52 18.56 3.93
C THR A 92 17.95 17.33 4.72
N VAL A 93 19.13 17.40 5.32
CA VAL A 93 19.71 16.34 6.15
C VAL A 93 19.95 16.91 7.53
N ASP A 94 19.55 16.18 8.57
CA ASP A 94 19.91 16.47 9.96
C ASP A 94 20.60 15.25 10.61
N GLU A 95 20.75 15.28 11.94
CA GLU A 95 21.35 14.18 12.71
C GLU A 95 20.49 12.90 12.73
N LEU A 96 19.20 13.02 12.43
CA LEU A 96 18.20 11.95 12.49
C LEU A 96 18.01 11.25 11.13
N GLY A 97 18.17 11.97 10.02
CA GLY A 97 18.07 11.39 8.68
C GLY A 97 17.88 12.40 7.55
N LEU A 98 17.45 11.89 6.39
CA LEU A 98 17.10 12.69 5.21
C LEU A 98 15.60 13.02 5.24
N PHE A 99 15.23 14.28 4.99
CA PHE A 99 13.83 14.71 4.95
C PHE A 99 13.37 15.01 3.52
N PRO A 100 12.14 14.60 3.15
CA PRO A 100 11.56 14.94 1.86
C PRO A 100 11.19 16.43 1.80
N VAL A 101 11.12 16.95 0.57
CA VAL A 101 10.65 18.32 0.32
C VAL A 101 9.12 18.31 0.28
N LYS A 102 8.47 19.31 0.87
CA LYS A 102 7.00 19.41 0.89
C LYS A 102 6.51 20.38 -0.19
N THR A 103 5.45 20.00 -0.91
CA THR A 103 4.77 20.89 -1.87
C THR A 103 3.97 21.97 -1.14
N LYS A 104 3.33 22.88 -1.89
CA LYS A 104 2.48 23.94 -1.31
C LYS A 104 1.27 23.36 -0.57
N THR A 105 0.79 22.19 -0.98
CA THR A 105 -0.31 21.48 -0.31
C THR A 105 0.16 20.42 0.69
N GLY A 106 1.47 20.27 0.91
CA GLY A 106 2.03 19.40 1.95
C GLY A 106 2.42 17.99 1.49
N ILE A 107 2.38 17.69 0.18
CA ILE A 107 2.80 16.39 -0.36
C ILE A 107 4.31 16.24 -0.19
N GLU A 108 4.75 15.11 0.37
CA GLU A 108 6.18 14.83 0.59
C GLU A 108 6.82 14.27 -0.68
N ILE A 109 7.92 14.85 -1.14
CA ILE A 109 8.58 14.45 -2.40
C ILE A 109 10.06 14.18 -2.16
N MET A 110 10.52 13.03 -2.63
CA MET A 110 11.93 12.72 -2.79
C MET A 110 12.21 12.31 -4.23
N SER A 111 13.21 12.94 -4.84
CA SER A 111 13.67 12.62 -6.20
C SER A 111 15.18 12.64 -6.25
N ILE A 112 15.74 11.79 -7.11
CA ILE A 112 17.18 11.79 -7.41
C ILE A 112 17.61 13.15 -7.96
N ASN A 113 16.74 13.84 -8.70
CA ASN A 113 17.07 15.15 -9.26
C ASN A 113 17.26 16.24 -8.19
N LEU A 114 16.68 16.10 -7.00
CA LEU A 114 16.87 17.05 -5.89
C LEU A 114 18.28 16.99 -5.28
N LEU A 115 19.03 15.92 -5.57
CA LEU A 115 20.40 15.74 -5.10
C LEU A 115 21.44 16.25 -6.10
N LEU A 116 21.05 16.55 -7.34
CA LEU A 116 21.97 17.06 -8.34
C LEU A 116 22.33 18.52 -8.06
N GLU A 117 23.56 18.90 -8.42
CA GLU A 117 24.00 20.30 -8.30
C GLU A 117 23.42 21.15 -9.43
N ASN A 118 23.37 20.63 -10.66
CA ASN A 118 22.72 21.27 -11.80
C ASN A 118 21.85 20.26 -12.58
N ASP A 119 20.66 20.69 -13.00
CA ASP A 119 19.68 19.87 -13.73
C ASP A 119 20.16 19.42 -15.12
N THR A 120 21.18 20.09 -15.67
CA THR A 120 21.73 19.81 -17.01
C THR A 120 22.95 18.89 -16.98
N ASP A 121 23.43 18.50 -15.79
CA ASP A 121 24.62 17.69 -15.69
C ASP A 121 24.35 16.28 -16.24
N PRO A 122 25.15 15.77 -17.19
CA PRO A 122 24.95 14.46 -17.76
C PRO A 122 25.33 13.41 -16.74
N VAL A 123 24.34 12.86 -16.04
CA VAL A 123 24.60 11.79 -15.08
C VAL A 123 24.37 10.43 -15.74
N VAL A 124 25.44 9.65 -15.87
CA VAL A 124 25.38 8.27 -16.39
C VAL A 124 24.92 7.35 -15.26
N TRP A 125 23.62 7.41 -14.96
CA TRP A 125 22.99 6.51 -13.99
C TRP A 125 22.83 5.12 -14.60
N ARG A 126 23.68 4.18 -14.18
CA ARG A 126 23.49 2.76 -14.51
C ARG A 126 22.38 2.17 -13.64
N GLY A 127 21.62 1.21 -14.17
CA GLY A 127 20.48 0.59 -13.49
C GLY A 127 20.71 0.20 -12.02
N PRO A 128 21.82 -0.49 -11.68
CA PRO A 128 22.12 -0.84 -10.28
C PRO A 128 22.30 0.36 -9.34
N ILE A 129 22.82 1.49 -9.85
CA ILE A 129 22.98 2.72 -9.07
C ILE A 129 21.60 3.31 -8.80
N ILE A 130 20.74 3.38 -9.82
CA ILE A 130 19.36 3.89 -9.67
C ILE A 130 18.61 3.07 -8.62
N ALA A 131 18.61 1.75 -8.77
CA ALA A 131 17.96 0.87 -7.83
C ALA A 131 18.53 1.00 -6.40
N GLY A 132 19.85 1.15 -6.28
CA GLY A 132 20.53 1.42 -5.01
C GLY A 132 20.08 2.74 -4.37
N THR A 133 19.97 3.81 -5.16
CA THR A 133 19.50 5.13 -4.67
C THR A 133 18.04 5.08 -4.23
N VAL A 134 17.17 4.41 -4.99
CA VAL A 134 15.76 4.25 -4.61
C VAL A 134 15.62 3.46 -3.31
N LYS A 135 16.41 2.38 -3.16
CA LYS A 135 16.51 1.64 -1.91
C LYS A 135 17.02 2.52 -0.77
N GLN A 136 18.01 3.36 -1.03
CA GLN A 136 18.53 4.30 -0.04
C GLN A 136 17.47 5.32 0.39
N PHE A 137 16.69 5.87 -0.54
CA PHE A 137 15.57 6.75 -0.20
C PHE A 137 14.50 6.06 0.62
N TRP A 138 14.29 4.77 0.40
CA TRP A 138 13.40 3.99 1.26
C TRP A 138 13.94 3.81 2.69
N THR A 139 15.25 3.56 2.84
CA THR A 139 15.87 3.27 4.15
C THR A 139 16.27 4.50 4.96
N ASP A 140 16.65 5.59 4.30
CA ASP A 140 17.32 6.73 4.94
C ASP A 140 16.40 7.97 5.04
N VAL A 141 15.33 8.03 4.25
CA VAL A 141 14.36 9.13 4.30
C VAL A 141 13.31 8.86 5.36
N ILE A 142 13.04 9.90 6.17
CA ILE A 142 12.03 9.87 7.22
C ILE A 142 10.68 10.29 6.62
N TRP A 143 9.85 9.31 6.30
CA TRP A 143 8.49 9.47 5.78
C TRP A 143 7.50 9.45 6.94
N SER A 144 7.00 10.62 7.34
CA SER A 144 6.20 10.75 8.56
C SER A 144 4.71 10.73 8.25
N ASP A 145 3.99 9.76 8.85
CA ASP A 145 2.52 9.67 8.79
C ASP A 145 1.96 9.66 7.35
N VAL A 146 2.56 8.86 6.46
CA VAL A 146 2.15 8.78 5.05
C VAL A 146 1.05 7.73 4.88
N ASP A 147 -0.13 8.17 4.45
CA ASP A 147 -1.25 7.29 4.12
C ASP A 147 -1.02 6.59 2.77
N PHE A 148 -0.62 7.36 1.74
CA PHE A 148 -0.34 6.85 0.40
C PHE A 148 0.98 7.37 -0.13
N MET A 149 1.93 6.46 -0.33
CA MET A 149 3.15 6.71 -1.08
C MET A 149 2.99 6.23 -2.52
N PHE A 150 3.22 7.11 -3.49
CA PHE A 150 3.30 6.76 -4.90
C PHE A 150 4.76 6.68 -5.35
N ILE A 151 5.15 5.58 -5.97
CA ILE A 151 6.49 5.42 -6.53
C ILE A 151 6.41 5.65 -8.04
N ASP A 152 7.09 6.70 -8.54
CA ASP A 152 7.20 6.93 -9.98
C ASP A 152 8.29 6.02 -10.55
N MET A 153 7.91 4.84 -11.03
CA MET A 153 8.87 3.80 -11.42
C MET A 153 9.61 4.20 -12.71
N PRO A 154 10.86 3.77 -12.93
CA PRO A 154 11.50 3.91 -14.23
C PRO A 154 10.67 3.25 -15.35
N PRO A 155 10.75 3.75 -16.60
CA PRO A 155 10.00 3.18 -17.70
C PRO A 155 10.47 1.76 -18.07
N GLY A 156 9.53 0.94 -18.53
CA GLY A 156 9.77 -0.41 -19.01
C GLY A 156 9.63 -1.48 -17.92
N THR A 157 9.93 -2.71 -18.30
CA THR A 157 9.88 -3.89 -17.41
C THR A 157 11.27 -4.52 -17.30
N GLY A 158 12.30 -3.68 -17.18
CA GLY A 158 13.70 -4.11 -17.08
C GLY A 158 14.15 -4.34 -15.63
N ASP A 159 15.46 -4.36 -15.40
CA ASP A 159 16.05 -4.72 -14.10
C ASP A 159 15.75 -3.70 -12.99
N VAL A 160 15.59 -2.40 -13.33
CA VAL A 160 15.41 -1.35 -12.31
C VAL A 160 14.05 -1.47 -11.61
N PRO A 161 12.89 -1.51 -12.31
CA PRO A 161 11.61 -1.75 -11.65
C PRO A 161 11.56 -3.06 -10.87
N LEU A 162 12.18 -4.12 -11.40
CA LEU A 162 12.26 -5.41 -10.71
C LEU A 162 13.03 -5.29 -9.38
N THR A 163 14.18 -4.62 -9.39
CA THR A 163 14.98 -4.43 -8.17
C THR A 163 14.26 -3.56 -7.14
N VAL A 164 13.50 -2.56 -7.59
CA VAL A 164 12.66 -1.73 -6.71
C VAL A 164 11.57 -2.59 -6.07
N PHE A 165 10.87 -3.42 -6.84
CA PHE A 165 9.85 -4.35 -6.32
C PHE A 165 10.42 -5.43 -5.38
N GLN A 166 11.68 -5.81 -5.55
CA GLN A 166 12.37 -6.71 -4.62
C GLN A 166 12.78 -5.99 -3.33
N SER A 167 13.05 -4.68 -3.41
CA SER A 167 13.59 -3.89 -2.30
C SER A 167 12.52 -3.20 -1.47
N ILE A 168 11.35 -2.92 -2.04
CA ILE A 168 10.27 -2.18 -1.40
C ILE A 168 9.00 -3.01 -1.46
N ALA A 169 8.33 -3.18 -0.32
CA ALA A 169 7.04 -3.83 -0.25
C ALA A 169 5.99 -2.90 -0.89
N VAL A 170 5.44 -3.30 -2.05
CA VAL A 170 4.44 -2.55 -2.80
C VAL A 170 3.07 -3.22 -2.64
N ASP A 171 2.07 -2.49 -2.17
CA ASP A 171 0.69 -2.97 -1.95
C ASP A 171 -0.09 -3.17 -3.26
N GLY A 172 0.30 -2.45 -4.31
CA GLY A 172 -0.24 -2.67 -5.64
C GLY A 172 0.35 -1.74 -6.69
N ILE A 173 0.08 -2.03 -7.95
CA ILE A 173 0.58 -1.23 -9.08
C ILE A 173 -0.53 -0.68 -9.96
N ILE A 174 -0.30 0.51 -10.50
CA ILE A 174 -1.09 1.14 -11.56
C ILE A 174 -0.25 1.17 -12.82
N VAL A 175 -0.78 0.62 -13.91
CA VAL A 175 -0.08 0.58 -15.20
C VAL A 175 -0.58 1.71 -16.10
N VAL A 176 0.34 2.58 -16.53
CA VAL A 176 0.06 3.71 -17.42
C VAL A 176 0.43 3.36 -18.85
N THR A 177 -0.47 3.63 -19.79
CA THR A 177 -0.29 3.40 -21.23
C THR A 177 -0.94 4.53 -22.04
N SER A 178 -0.79 4.50 -23.37
CA SER A 178 -1.49 5.42 -24.29
C SER A 178 -1.96 4.70 -25.55
N PRO A 179 -2.95 5.23 -26.30
CA PRO A 179 -3.53 4.54 -27.47
C PRO A 179 -2.53 4.23 -28.59
N GLN A 180 -1.43 5.00 -28.68
CA GLN A 180 -0.38 4.81 -29.69
C GLN A 180 0.44 3.53 -29.48
N GLU A 181 0.39 2.94 -28.30
CA GLU A 181 1.29 1.84 -27.95
C GLU A 181 0.84 0.51 -28.52
N LEU A 182 1.78 -0.45 -28.59
CA LEU A 182 1.42 -1.87 -28.57
C LEU A 182 0.90 -2.21 -27.16
N VAL A 183 -0.23 -1.61 -26.77
CA VAL A 183 -0.81 -1.62 -25.42
C VAL A 183 -0.85 -3.05 -24.89
N SER A 184 -1.26 -4.00 -25.74
CA SER A 184 -1.35 -5.43 -25.38
C SER A 184 -0.02 -6.02 -24.91
N MET A 185 1.09 -5.74 -25.63
CA MET A 185 2.40 -6.28 -25.26
C MET A 185 2.91 -5.66 -23.96
N ILE A 186 2.72 -4.35 -23.78
CA ILE A 186 3.19 -3.62 -22.59
C ILE A 186 2.41 -4.08 -21.35
N VAL A 187 1.09 -4.10 -21.43
CA VAL A 187 0.23 -4.60 -20.34
C VAL A 187 0.58 -6.06 -20.03
N SER A 188 0.73 -6.91 -21.05
CA SER A 188 1.16 -8.31 -20.85
C SER A 188 2.49 -8.44 -20.11
N LYS A 189 3.48 -7.58 -20.39
CA LYS A 189 4.77 -7.60 -19.70
C LYS A 189 4.64 -7.13 -18.25
N ALA A 190 3.90 -6.05 -18.01
CA ALA A 190 3.64 -5.54 -16.67
C ALA A 190 2.88 -6.58 -15.82
N VAL A 191 1.88 -7.25 -16.40
CA VAL A 191 1.13 -8.33 -15.75
C VAL A 191 2.05 -9.48 -15.33
N LYS A 192 2.87 -9.99 -16.25
CA LYS A 192 3.81 -11.07 -15.95
C LYS A 192 4.82 -10.69 -14.87
N MET A 193 5.33 -9.46 -14.91
CA MET A 193 6.25 -8.96 -13.88
C MET A 193 5.56 -8.89 -12.51
N ALA A 194 4.34 -8.37 -12.45
CA ALA A 194 3.57 -8.31 -11.21
C ALA A 194 3.26 -9.70 -10.65
N GLU A 195 2.88 -10.66 -11.50
CA GLU A 195 2.65 -12.06 -11.12
C GLU A 195 3.93 -12.72 -10.56
N MET A 196 5.07 -12.52 -11.23
CA MET A 196 6.38 -13.02 -10.75
C MET A 196 6.74 -12.50 -9.36
N MET A 197 6.34 -11.26 -9.07
CA MET A 197 6.62 -10.58 -7.80
C MET A 197 5.47 -10.72 -6.78
N ASN A 198 4.37 -11.40 -7.14
CA ASN A 198 3.16 -11.51 -6.34
C ASN A 198 2.59 -10.14 -5.89
N ILE A 199 2.60 -9.16 -6.80
CA ILE A 199 2.10 -7.80 -6.54
C ILE A 199 0.72 -7.62 -7.19
N PRO A 200 -0.31 -7.15 -6.45
CA PRO A 200 -1.63 -6.87 -7.01
C PRO A 200 -1.59 -5.75 -8.06
N ILE A 201 -2.29 -5.94 -9.18
CA ILE A 201 -2.50 -4.88 -10.16
C ILE A 201 -3.83 -4.21 -9.84
N ILE A 202 -3.78 -2.93 -9.46
CA ILE A 202 -4.97 -2.14 -9.12
C ILE A 202 -5.78 -1.87 -10.39
N GLY A 203 -5.08 -1.57 -11.48
CA GLY A 203 -5.68 -1.44 -12.80
C GLY A 203 -4.84 -0.61 -13.76
N LEU A 204 -5.47 -0.22 -14.87
CA LEU A 204 -4.85 0.46 -15.99
C LEU A 204 -5.32 1.92 -16.08
N VAL A 205 -4.40 2.82 -16.41
CA VAL A 205 -4.71 4.21 -16.76
C VAL A 205 -4.28 4.44 -18.19
N GLU A 206 -5.21 4.84 -19.04
CA GLU A 206 -4.90 5.28 -20.40
C GLU A 206 -4.74 6.80 -20.40
N ASN A 207 -3.55 7.27 -20.75
CA ASN A 207 -3.29 8.70 -20.93
C ASN A 207 -3.40 9.06 -22.42
N MET A 208 -3.71 10.34 -22.69
CA MET A 208 -3.86 10.87 -24.05
C MET A 208 -4.92 10.10 -24.87
N SER A 209 -5.99 9.63 -24.23
CA SER A 209 -7.03 8.80 -24.84
C SER A 209 -7.87 9.53 -25.89
N TYR A 210 -8.14 10.81 -25.65
CA TYR A 210 -8.98 11.63 -26.52
C TYR A 210 -8.60 13.11 -26.37
N PHE A 211 -9.00 13.94 -27.32
CA PHE A 211 -8.99 15.39 -27.19
C PHE A 211 -10.43 15.89 -27.18
N LYS A 212 -10.82 16.58 -26.12
CA LYS A 212 -12.14 17.19 -26.03
C LYS A 212 -12.09 18.57 -26.65
N CYS A 213 -12.75 18.74 -27.79
CA CYS A 213 -12.74 20.02 -28.50
C CYS A 213 -13.48 21.09 -27.68
N PRO A 214 -12.85 22.22 -27.36
CA PRO A 214 -13.47 23.27 -26.53
C PRO A 214 -14.65 23.96 -27.25
N ASP A 215 -14.62 24.01 -28.58
CA ASP A 215 -15.64 24.72 -29.37
C ASP A 215 -16.95 23.93 -29.51
N ASN A 216 -16.89 22.60 -29.49
CA ASN A 216 -18.04 21.74 -29.80
C ASN A 216 -18.28 20.59 -28.81
N GLY A 217 -17.39 20.40 -27.83
CA GLY A 217 -17.49 19.38 -26.80
C GLY A 217 -17.33 17.93 -27.27
N LYS A 218 -17.00 17.69 -28.55
CA LYS A 218 -16.77 16.34 -29.09
C LYS A 218 -15.40 15.83 -28.70
N ASP A 219 -15.34 14.53 -28.41
CA ASP A 219 -14.10 13.81 -28.17
C ASP A 219 -13.53 13.30 -29.49
N TYR A 220 -12.24 13.57 -29.71
CA TYR A 220 -11.48 13.13 -30.88
C TYR A 220 -10.38 12.16 -30.44
N GLN A 221 -10.42 10.94 -30.96
CA GLN A 221 -9.40 9.92 -30.74
C GLN A 221 -8.18 10.22 -31.64
N ILE A 222 -7.37 11.21 -31.24
CA ILE A 222 -6.23 11.71 -32.04
C ILE A 222 -5.25 10.57 -32.42
N PHE A 223 -5.11 9.57 -31.55
CA PHE A 223 -4.19 8.45 -31.74
C PHE A 223 -4.87 7.16 -32.19
N GLY A 224 -6.12 7.24 -32.64
CA GLY A 224 -6.94 6.09 -33.01
C GLY A 224 -7.74 5.52 -31.83
N ASP A 225 -8.59 4.56 -32.13
CA ASP A 225 -9.49 3.97 -31.15
C ASP A 225 -8.73 3.32 -29.99
N SER A 226 -9.25 3.53 -28.77
CA SER A 226 -8.73 2.87 -27.58
C SER A 226 -9.09 1.39 -27.60
N HIS A 227 -8.10 0.55 -27.37
CA HIS A 227 -8.27 -0.91 -27.22
C HIS A 227 -8.04 -1.36 -25.77
N ILE A 228 -7.96 -0.43 -24.83
CA ILE A 228 -7.56 -0.74 -23.45
C ILE A 228 -8.60 -1.59 -22.71
N GLU A 229 -9.89 -1.42 -23.00
CA GLU A 229 -10.97 -2.24 -22.41
C GLU A 229 -10.78 -3.72 -22.78
N GLU A 230 -10.61 -4.02 -24.07
CA GLU A 230 -10.42 -5.39 -24.55
C GLU A 230 -9.17 -6.05 -23.97
N ILE A 231 -8.13 -5.26 -23.70
CA ILE A 231 -6.88 -5.74 -23.12
C ILE A 231 -7.04 -5.94 -21.62
N ALA A 232 -7.73 -5.04 -20.93
CA ALA A 232 -8.05 -5.16 -19.52
C ALA A 232 -8.85 -6.44 -19.27
N ASP A 233 -9.89 -6.70 -20.07
CA ASP A 233 -10.72 -7.89 -19.98
C ASP A 233 -9.92 -9.19 -20.16
N LYS A 234 -9.00 -9.23 -21.13
CA LYS A 234 -8.11 -10.39 -21.37
C LYS A 234 -7.24 -10.74 -20.17
N HIS A 235 -6.90 -9.76 -19.35
CA HIS A 235 -6.07 -9.94 -18.16
C HIS A 235 -6.87 -9.85 -16.86
N ASN A 236 -8.21 -9.79 -16.92
CA ASN A 236 -9.10 -9.58 -15.78
C ASN A 236 -8.71 -8.35 -14.93
N LEU A 237 -8.33 -7.27 -15.61
CA LEU A 237 -7.97 -5.98 -15.02
C LEU A 237 -9.09 -4.96 -15.24
N LYS A 238 -9.03 -3.86 -14.48
CA LYS A 238 -9.95 -2.73 -14.63
C LYS A 238 -9.26 -1.55 -15.29
N VAL A 239 -9.96 -0.86 -16.17
CA VAL A 239 -9.58 0.47 -16.63
C VAL A 239 -10.03 1.47 -15.56
N LEU A 240 -9.07 2.15 -14.94
CA LEU A 240 -9.27 3.05 -13.82
C LEU A 240 -9.63 4.47 -14.27
N ALA A 241 -8.96 4.94 -15.32
CA ALA A 241 -9.14 6.28 -15.87
C ALA A 241 -8.69 6.34 -17.34
N LYS A 242 -9.32 7.25 -18.09
CA LYS A 242 -8.93 7.66 -19.44
C LYS A 242 -8.74 9.17 -19.44
N LEU A 243 -7.51 9.65 -19.60
CA LEU A 243 -7.18 11.07 -19.53
C LEU A 243 -7.20 11.70 -20.92
N PRO A 244 -7.72 12.92 -21.04
CA PRO A 244 -7.66 13.67 -22.28
C PRO A 244 -6.25 14.21 -22.56
N ILE A 245 -6.02 14.59 -23.80
CA ILE A 245 -4.98 15.55 -24.19
C ILE A 245 -5.54 16.93 -23.87
N ASP A 246 -5.02 17.55 -22.81
CA ASP A 246 -5.52 18.82 -22.30
C ASP A 246 -4.35 19.81 -22.13
N PRO A 247 -4.36 20.94 -22.88
CA PRO A 247 -3.37 22.00 -22.73
C PRO A 247 -3.29 22.58 -21.32
N GLU A 248 -4.38 22.58 -20.54
CA GLU A 248 -4.38 23.09 -19.16
C GLU A 248 -3.55 22.20 -18.25
N ILE A 249 -3.62 20.88 -18.43
CA ILE A 249 -2.78 19.92 -17.69
C ILE A 249 -1.31 20.13 -18.02
N SER A 250 -0.96 20.29 -19.30
CA SER A 250 0.42 20.57 -19.73
C SER A 250 0.93 21.89 -19.15
N ALA A 251 0.13 22.96 -19.23
CA ALA A 251 0.49 24.26 -18.69
C ALA A 251 0.64 24.24 -17.17
N ALA A 252 -0.22 23.52 -16.44
CA ALA A 252 -0.09 23.37 -15.00
C ALA A 252 1.21 22.64 -14.61
N CYS A 253 1.57 21.58 -15.36
CA CYS A 253 2.82 20.86 -15.15
C CYS A 253 4.05 21.76 -15.40
N ASP A 254 4.07 22.49 -16.52
CA ASP A 254 5.20 23.37 -16.86
C ASP A 254 5.36 24.55 -15.89
N ASN A 255 4.26 25.04 -15.32
CA ASN A 255 4.26 26.12 -14.33
C ASN A 255 4.47 25.64 -12.88
N GLY A 256 4.63 24.33 -12.64
CA GLY A 256 4.80 23.81 -11.29
C GLY A 256 3.54 23.92 -10.42
N MET A 257 2.37 23.73 -11.03
CA MET A 257 1.05 23.91 -10.41
C MET A 257 0.15 22.68 -10.56
N ILE A 258 0.72 21.49 -10.82
CA ILE A 258 -0.07 20.29 -11.07
C ILE A 258 -1.00 19.94 -9.89
N GLU A 259 -0.61 20.25 -8.65
CA GLU A 259 -1.42 20.00 -7.45
C GLU A 259 -2.75 20.78 -7.41
N PHE A 260 -2.85 21.84 -8.22
CA PHE A 260 -4.04 22.69 -8.32
C PHE A 260 -4.91 22.37 -9.54
N ILE A 261 -4.55 21.38 -10.36
CA ILE A 261 -5.39 20.97 -11.48
C ILE A 261 -6.70 20.39 -10.94
N GLU A 262 -7.83 20.91 -11.43
CA GLU A 262 -9.14 20.39 -11.11
C GLU A 262 -9.61 19.47 -12.23
N GLY A 263 -10.12 18.30 -11.84
CA GLY A 263 -10.58 17.30 -12.79
C GLY A 263 -11.11 16.07 -12.09
N GLY A 264 -12.22 15.53 -12.59
CA GLY A 264 -12.87 14.34 -12.04
C GLY A 264 -12.26 13.01 -12.52
N TRP A 265 -11.18 13.03 -13.30
CA TRP A 265 -10.65 11.84 -13.98
C TRP A 265 -10.15 10.76 -13.01
N PHE A 266 -9.56 11.17 -11.88
CA PHE A 266 -9.04 10.25 -10.87
C PHE A 266 -9.99 10.01 -9.69
N GLU A 267 -11.20 10.58 -9.69
CA GLU A 267 -12.21 10.31 -8.66
C GLU A 267 -12.52 8.81 -8.47
N PRO A 268 -12.68 8.00 -9.55
CA PRO A 268 -12.88 6.57 -9.40
C PRO A 268 -11.66 5.86 -8.79
N VAL A 269 -10.46 6.33 -9.14
CA VAL A 269 -9.19 5.75 -8.67
C VAL A 269 -8.98 6.04 -7.20
N ALA A 270 -9.23 7.28 -6.78
CA ALA A 270 -9.17 7.70 -5.39
C ALA A 270 -10.08 6.80 -4.51
N LYS A 271 -11.33 6.59 -4.91
CA LYS A 271 -12.27 5.70 -4.19
C LYS A 271 -11.79 4.26 -4.08
N ILE A 272 -11.04 3.76 -5.07
CA ILE A 272 -10.44 2.42 -5.01
C ILE A 272 -9.30 2.39 -4.01
N LEU A 273 -8.44 3.42 -4.02
CA LEU A 273 -7.32 3.54 -3.09
C LEU A 273 -7.80 3.71 -1.64
N GLU A 274 -8.82 4.53 -1.38
CA GLU A 274 -9.45 4.68 -0.06
C GLU A 274 -9.89 3.32 0.48
N LYS A 275 -10.56 2.51 -0.34
CA LYS A 275 -10.97 1.15 0.04
C LYS A 275 -9.78 0.22 0.32
N MET A 276 -8.61 0.46 -0.28
CA MET A 276 -7.41 -0.31 0.02
C MET A 276 -6.81 0.05 1.39
N GLU A 277 -6.96 1.29 1.84
CA GLU A 277 -6.62 1.68 3.22
C GLU A 277 -7.66 1.17 4.23
N GLU A 278 -8.94 1.23 3.86
CA GLU A 278 -10.04 0.70 4.67
C GLU A 278 -10.02 -0.83 4.82
N LYS A 279 -9.20 -1.55 4.03
CA LYS A 279 -8.87 -2.96 4.28
C LYS A 279 -8.10 -3.06 5.59
N LYS A 280 -8.89 -3.07 6.66
CA LYS A 280 -8.59 -3.00 8.08
C LYS A 280 -7.50 -3.99 8.47
N MET A 281 -6.38 -3.43 8.93
CA MET A 281 -5.59 -4.10 9.95
C MET A 281 -6.46 -4.26 11.19
N ILE A 282 -6.79 -5.50 11.55
CA ILE A 282 -7.56 -5.79 12.76
C ILE A 282 -6.57 -6.23 13.83
N LYS A 283 -6.55 -5.53 14.96
CA LYS A 283 -5.88 -5.97 16.18
C LYS A 283 -6.86 -6.74 17.05
N ILE A 284 -6.59 -8.03 17.20
CA ILE A 284 -7.37 -8.94 18.03
C ILE A 284 -6.56 -9.19 19.31
N ALA A 285 -7.10 -8.78 20.45
CA ALA A 285 -6.58 -9.18 21.75
C ALA A 285 -7.29 -10.46 22.20
N VAL A 286 -6.52 -11.43 22.69
CA VAL A 286 -7.05 -12.64 23.31
C VAL A 286 -6.58 -12.67 24.76
N ALA A 287 -7.55 -12.65 25.68
CA ALA A 287 -7.27 -12.81 27.11
C ALA A 287 -6.78 -14.24 27.36
N SER A 288 -5.56 -14.37 27.86
CA SER A 288 -4.88 -15.66 27.91
C SER A 288 -4.13 -15.93 29.22
N GLU A 289 -3.86 -17.20 29.42
CA GLU A 289 -2.81 -17.70 30.29
C GLU A 289 -1.79 -18.42 29.40
N ASN A 290 -0.63 -17.80 29.21
CA ASN A 290 0.35 -18.18 28.19
C ASN A 290 -0.28 -18.13 26.79
N GLU A 291 -0.37 -19.27 26.09
CA GLU A 291 -0.96 -19.38 24.74
C GLU A 291 -2.41 -19.86 24.74
N MET A 292 -3.02 -20.03 25.92
CA MET A 292 -4.38 -20.58 26.04
C MET A 292 -5.37 -19.49 26.41
N VAL A 293 -6.56 -19.50 25.79
CA VAL A 293 -7.66 -18.59 26.14
C VAL A 293 -8.05 -18.83 27.60
N THR A 294 -8.11 -17.75 28.39
CA THR A 294 -8.55 -17.85 29.78
C THR A 294 -10.07 -17.96 29.88
N GLU A 295 -10.57 -18.71 30.86
CA GLU A 295 -12.00 -18.79 31.17
C GLU A 295 -12.55 -17.50 31.78
N HIS A 296 -11.69 -16.67 32.37
CA HIS A 296 -12.09 -15.45 33.07
C HIS A 296 -11.20 -14.28 32.68
N PHE A 297 -11.75 -13.31 31.96
CA PHE A 297 -11.08 -12.07 31.56
C PHE A 297 -10.38 -11.35 32.72
N GLY A 298 -11.00 -11.35 33.91
CA GLY A 298 -10.45 -10.74 35.12
C GLY A 298 -9.29 -11.49 35.78
N HIS A 299 -8.84 -12.61 35.22
CA HIS A 299 -7.75 -13.44 35.74
C HIS A 299 -6.72 -13.82 34.67
N CYS A 300 -6.74 -13.19 33.49
CA CYS A 300 -5.72 -13.45 32.49
C CYS A 300 -4.33 -13.05 32.99
N VAL A 301 -3.32 -13.85 32.67
CA VAL A 301 -1.92 -13.55 32.99
C VAL A 301 -1.33 -12.62 31.92
N ASN A 302 -1.81 -12.73 30.68
CA ASN A 302 -1.34 -11.97 29.52
C ASN A 302 -2.45 -11.78 28.47
N PHE A 303 -2.22 -10.83 27.57
CA PHE A 303 -2.98 -10.65 26.33
C PHE A 303 -2.11 -11.08 25.16
N ASN A 304 -2.58 -12.06 24.39
CA ASN A 304 -2.00 -12.34 23.07
C ASN A 304 -2.63 -11.39 22.07
N ILE A 305 -1.84 -10.48 21.53
CA ILE A 305 -2.25 -9.53 20.50
C ILE A 305 -1.88 -10.10 19.15
N PHE A 306 -2.88 -10.21 18.28
CA PHE A 306 -2.74 -10.64 16.90
C PHE A 306 -3.10 -9.48 15.99
N GLU A 307 -2.15 -9.06 15.15
CA GLU A 307 -2.44 -8.13 14.07
C GLU A 307 -2.77 -8.97 12.83
N ALA A 308 -3.92 -8.71 12.22
CA ALA A 308 -4.42 -9.44 11.08
C ALA A 308 -4.68 -8.52 9.89
N ALA A 309 -4.25 -8.98 8.72
CA ALA A 309 -4.51 -8.38 7.41
C ALA A 309 -5.10 -9.46 6.49
N ASP A 310 -6.14 -9.13 5.72
CA ASP A 310 -6.77 -10.07 4.75
C ASP A 310 -7.06 -11.46 5.36
N ASP A 311 -7.70 -11.50 6.53
CA ASP A 311 -8.09 -12.71 7.28
C ASP A 311 -6.92 -13.61 7.72
N LYS A 312 -5.69 -13.07 7.72
CA LYS A 312 -4.49 -13.77 8.17
C LYS A 312 -3.77 -12.99 9.25
N VAL A 313 -3.37 -13.70 10.30
CA VAL A 313 -2.49 -13.16 11.34
C VAL A 313 -1.11 -12.90 10.73
N VAL A 314 -0.70 -11.64 10.70
CA VAL A 314 0.60 -11.19 10.16
C VAL A 314 1.62 -10.97 11.27
N ARG A 315 1.17 -10.65 12.49
CA ARG A 315 2.03 -10.46 13.67
C ARG A 315 1.34 -10.98 14.93
N SER A 316 2.12 -11.53 15.84
CA SER A 316 1.67 -11.95 17.16
C SER A 316 2.63 -11.48 18.24
N GLU A 317 2.12 -10.93 19.32
CA GLU A 317 2.89 -10.59 20.51
C GLU A 317 2.12 -10.91 21.78
N SER A 318 2.82 -11.21 22.87
CA SER A 318 2.21 -11.49 24.17
C SER A 318 2.60 -10.40 25.15
N ILE A 319 1.60 -9.76 25.75
CA ILE A 319 1.76 -8.62 26.65
C ILE A 319 1.28 -9.03 28.05
N PRO A 320 2.10 -8.85 29.09
CA PRO A 320 1.68 -9.18 30.45
C PRO A 320 0.51 -8.31 30.88
N ASN A 321 -0.42 -8.88 31.64
CA ASN A 321 -1.56 -8.14 32.18
C ASN A 321 -1.06 -7.03 33.14
N PRO A 322 -1.34 -5.74 32.85
CA PRO A 322 -0.84 -4.62 33.66
C PRO A 322 -1.55 -4.47 35.02
N GLY A 323 -2.53 -5.32 35.32
CA GLY A 323 -3.21 -5.43 36.61
C GLY A 323 -4.68 -5.04 36.56
N HIS A 324 -5.42 -5.40 37.62
CA HIS A 324 -6.87 -5.22 37.69
C HIS A 324 -7.26 -3.98 38.49
N LYS A 325 -7.69 -2.93 37.79
CA LYS A 325 -8.56 -1.87 38.32
C LYS A 325 -9.82 -1.79 37.44
N PRO A 326 -11.02 -1.53 38.01
CA PRO A 326 -12.24 -1.39 37.21
C PRO A 326 -12.06 -0.35 36.10
N GLY A 327 -12.40 -0.71 34.86
CA GLY A 327 -12.28 0.16 33.68
C GLY A 327 -10.85 0.38 33.14
N PHE A 328 -9.81 -0.09 33.82
CA PHE A 328 -8.42 0.11 33.36
C PHE A 328 -8.08 -0.71 32.11
N LEU A 329 -8.44 -2.00 32.10
CA LEU A 329 -8.11 -2.89 30.97
C LEU A 329 -8.80 -2.49 29.66
N PRO A 330 -10.10 -2.09 29.63
CA PRO A 330 -10.71 -1.56 28.42
C PRO A 330 -10.05 -0.29 27.88
N ASN A 331 -9.62 0.63 28.75
CA ASN A 331 -8.86 1.81 28.33
C ASN A 331 -7.49 1.41 27.76
N PHE A 332 -6.76 0.54 28.47
CA PHE A 332 -5.45 0.07 28.04
C PHE A 332 -5.48 -0.59 26.65
N LEU A 333 -6.43 -1.49 26.39
CA LEU A 333 -6.54 -2.15 25.09
C LEU A 333 -7.01 -1.19 23.99
N ASN A 334 -7.86 -0.21 24.32
CA ASN A 334 -8.27 0.83 23.38
C ASN A 334 -7.09 1.72 22.96
N ASP A 335 -6.25 2.14 23.91
CA ASP A 335 -5.07 2.97 23.64
C ASP A 335 -4.04 2.22 22.78
N MET A 336 -4.07 0.87 22.82
CA MET A 336 -3.28 0.00 21.94
C MET A 336 -3.86 -0.17 20.53
N GLY A 337 -5.06 0.36 20.28
CA GLY A 337 -5.78 0.25 19.02
C GLY A 337 -6.40 -1.13 18.78
N VAL A 338 -6.71 -1.87 19.84
CA VAL A 338 -7.38 -3.18 19.73
C VAL A 338 -8.80 -2.99 19.20
N ASN A 339 -9.15 -3.75 18.16
CA ASN A 339 -10.48 -3.72 17.55
C ASN A 339 -11.41 -4.79 18.13
N VAL A 340 -10.85 -5.92 18.57
CA VAL A 340 -11.60 -7.11 18.99
C VAL A 340 -10.95 -7.69 20.24
N ILE A 341 -11.76 -8.03 21.25
CA ILE A 341 -11.32 -8.75 22.44
C ILE A 341 -12.01 -10.10 22.53
N ILE A 342 -11.22 -11.18 22.68
CA ILE A 342 -11.69 -12.56 22.81
C ILE A 342 -11.36 -13.09 24.20
N SER A 343 -12.33 -13.71 24.86
CA SER A 343 -12.16 -14.39 26.15
C SER A 343 -13.08 -15.60 26.29
N GLY A 344 -12.80 -16.51 27.22
CA GLY A 344 -13.74 -17.58 27.58
C GLY A 344 -14.94 -17.04 28.37
N GLY A 345 -14.73 -16.03 29.20
CA GLY A 345 -15.78 -15.43 30.01
C GLY A 345 -15.44 -14.01 30.42
N MET A 346 -16.40 -13.10 30.23
CA MET A 346 -16.26 -11.68 30.56
C MET A 346 -17.50 -11.21 31.33
N GLY A 347 -17.31 -10.41 32.37
CA GLY A 347 -18.42 -9.83 33.13
C GLY A 347 -19.11 -8.72 32.34
N SER A 348 -20.43 -8.57 32.49
CA SER A 348 -21.25 -7.61 31.73
C SER A 348 -20.72 -6.17 31.80
N GLY A 349 -20.31 -5.71 32.98
CA GLY A 349 -19.76 -4.37 33.13
C GLY A 349 -18.46 -4.12 32.35
N ALA A 350 -17.67 -5.15 32.03
CA ALA A 350 -16.51 -5.01 31.15
C ALA A 350 -16.94 -5.01 29.67
N ILE A 351 -17.91 -5.86 29.31
CA ILE A 351 -18.48 -5.93 27.96
C ILE A 351 -19.03 -4.56 27.54
N ASP A 352 -19.82 -3.92 28.42
CA ASP A 352 -20.42 -2.62 28.15
C ASP A 352 -19.36 -1.54 27.87
N ILE A 353 -18.28 -1.50 28.66
CA ILE A 353 -17.18 -0.53 28.48
C ILE A 353 -16.41 -0.76 27.18
N PHE A 354 -16.21 -2.02 26.77
CA PHE A 354 -15.58 -2.32 25.49
C PHE A 354 -16.46 -1.91 24.31
N ASN A 355 -17.75 -2.21 24.38
CA ASN A 355 -18.72 -1.82 23.36
C ASN A 355 -18.84 -0.29 23.24
N GLU A 356 -18.87 0.47 24.35
CA GLU A 356 -18.85 1.94 24.35
C GLU A 356 -17.61 2.52 23.65
N LYS A 357 -16.51 1.77 23.64
CA LYS A 357 -15.24 2.14 22.99
C LYS A 357 -15.14 1.65 21.55
N GLY A 358 -16.18 1.00 21.02
CA GLY A 358 -16.17 0.43 19.68
C GLY A 358 -15.28 -0.80 19.52
N ILE A 359 -14.94 -1.48 20.62
CA ILE A 359 -14.19 -2.75 20.62
C ILE A 359 -15.20 -3.90 20.64
N GLU A 360 -15.13 -4.78 19.65
CA GLU A 360 -16.01 -5.94 19.55
C GLU A 360 -15.63 -7.00 20.59
N VAL A 361 -16.63 -7.57 21.28
CA VAL A 361 -16.42 -8.53 22.38
C VAL A 361 -16.91 -9.93 22.02
N ILE A 362 -15.98 -10.89 22.03
CA ILE A 362 -16.26 -12.31 21.84
C ILE A 362 -16.04 -13.05 23.17
N VAL A 363 -17.09 -13.67 23.70
CA VAL A 363 -17.01 -14.57 24.86
C VAL A 363 -17.32 -16.02 24.50
N GLY A 364 -16.93 -16.96 25.36
CA GLY A 364 -17.14 -18.40 25.14
C GLY A 364 -16.06 -19.06 24.28
N ALA A 365 -14.97 -18.36 23.95
CA ALA A 365 -13.83 -18.94 23.26
C ALA A 365 -13.01 -19.83 24.21
N SER A 366 -12.44 -20.91 23.68
CA SER A 366 -11.57 -21.82 24.44
C SER A 366 -10.47 -22.38 23.54
N GLY A 367 -9.45 -22.97 24.14
CA GLY A 367 -8.32 -23.56 23.42
C GLY A 367 -7.17 -22.57 23.20
N ASN A 368 -6.42 -22.77 22.12
CA ASN A 368 -5.25 -21.94 21.81
C ASN A 368 -5.66 -20.54 21.33
N ALA A 369 -4.94 -19.52 21.81
CA ALA A 369 -5.22 -18.11 21.55
C ALA A 369 -5.13 -17.75 20.07
N LYS A 370 -4.12 -18.28 19.36
CA LYS A 370 -3.98 -18.05 17.92
C LYS A 370 -5.11 -18.68 17.13
N ALA A 371 -5.49 -19.91 17.49
CA ALA A 371 -6.62 -20.59 16.88
C ALA A 371 -7.94 -19.83 17.09
N ALA A 372 -8.14 -19.22 18.26
CA ALA A 372 -9.30 -18.37 18.54
C ALA A 372 -9.31 -17.09 17.68
N ALA A 373 -8.16 -16.43 17.50
CA ALA A 373 -8.05 -15.28 16.62
C ALA A 373 -8.33 -15.65 15.15
N GLU A 374 -7.76 -16.77 14.66
CA GLU A 374 -8.04 -17.29 13.31
C GLU A 374 -9.51 -17.70 13.13
N ALA A 375 -10.15 -18.24 14.17
CA ALA A 375 -11.56 -18.60 14.16
C ALA A 375 -12.46 -17.37 14.06
N TYR A 376 -12.10 -16.26 14.73
CA TYR A 376 -12.78 -14.99 14.58
C TYR A 376 -12.65 -14.44 13.15
N LEU A 377 -11.43 -14.43 12.59
CA LEU A 377 -11.19 -13.96 11.22
C LEU A 377 -11.98 -14.77 10.18
N LYS A 378 -12.20 -16.07 10.43
CA LYS A 378 -13.04 -16.94 9.59
C LYS A 378 -14.55 -16.79 9.84
N GLY A 379 -14.97 -15.88 10.72
CA GLY A 379 -16.39 -15.64 11.07
C GLY A 379 -17.06 -16.76 11.86
N THR A 380 -16.27 -17.66 12.48
CA THR A 380 -16.80 -18.83 13.21
C THR A 380 -17.12 -18.55 14.68
N LEU A 381 -16.57 -17.47 15.24
CA LEU A 381 -16.91 -16.98 16.58
C LEU A 381 -17.97 -15.89 16.49
N LYS A 382 -19.03 -15.98 17.31
CA LYS A 382 -20.13 -15.01 17.32
C LYS A 382 -19.91 -13.95 18.39
N SER A 383 -20.16 -12.69 18.02
CA SER A 383 -20.11 -11.55 18.95
C SER A 383 -21.18 -11.64 20.04
N THR A 384 -20.78 -11.25 21.25
CA THR A 384 -21.64 -11.23 22.43
C THR A 384 -22.19 -9.82 22.59
N GLY A 385 -23.23 -9.53 21.81
CA GLY A 385 -24.01 -8.30 21.96
C GLY A 385 -23.23 -7.04 21.61
N SER A 386 -23.14 -6.75 20.32
CA SER A 386 -22.96 -5.38 19.83
C SER A 386 -24.32 -4.89 19.34
N VAL A 387 -24.73 -3.70 19.81
CA VAL A 387 -25.86 -2.95 19.25
C VAL A 387 -25.60 -2.78 17.75
N CYS A 388 -26.55 -3.23 16.94
CA CYS A 388 -26.48 -3.19 15.49
C CYS A 388 -26.20 -1.77 14.99
N HIS A 389 -25.05 -1.57 14.32
CA HIS A 389 -25.01 -0.66 13.19
C HIS A 389 -25.09 -1.52 11.93
N GLU A 390 -26.29 -1.58 11.37
CA GLU A 390 -26.59 -2.23 10.09
C GLU A 390 -25.70 -1.65 8.98
N HIS A 391 -24.89 -2.49 8.35
CA HIS A 391 -24.57 -2.31 6.95
C HIS A 391 -25.66 -3.00 6.14
N GLN A 392 -26.68 -2.23 5.74
CA GLN A 392 -27.63 -2.64 4.71
C GLN A 392 -26.93 -2.62 3.35
N HIS A 393 -26.93 -3.76 2.66
CA HIS A 393 -27.19 -3.91 1.22
C HIS A 393 -27.55 -5.40 1.02
N HIS A 394 -28.85 -5.74 0.99
CA HIS A 394 -29.68 -5.89 -0.22
C HIS A 394 -29.12 -6.89 -1.24
N ASP A 395 -29.76 -8.07 -1.31
CA ASP A 395 -30.17 -8.81 -2.52
C ASP A 395 -30.99 -10.03 -2.03
N GLU A 396 -32.33 -9.97 -2.12
CA GLU A 396 -33.18 -10.37 -3.26
C GLU A 396 -33.49 -11.88 -3.35
N CYS A 397 -34.76 -12.11 -3.62
CA CYS A 397 -35.55 -13.35 -3.57
C CYS A 397 -35.06 -14.50 -4.46
N GLY A 398 -35.49 -15.72 -4.11
CA GLY A 398 -35.59 -16.84 -5.04
C GLY A 398 -36.32 -18.04 -4.42
N GLU A 399 -37.62 -18.12 -4.75
CA GLU A 399 -38.62 -19.23 -4.65
C GLU A 399 -38.61 -20.21 -3.46
#